data_AF-A0A2E8H9X2-F1
#
_entry.id   AF-A0A2E8H9X2-F1
#
_cell.length_a   1.000
_cell.length_b   1.000
_cell.length_c   1.000
_cell.angle_alpha   90.00
_cell.angle_beta   90.00
_cell.angle_gamma   90.00
#
_symmetry.space_group_name_H-M   'P 1'
#
loop_
_entity.id
_entity.type
_entity.pdbx_description
1 polymer ?
#
loop_
_entity_poly.entity_id
_entity_poly.type
_entity_poly.pdbx_seq_one_letter_code
_entity_poly.pdbx_strand_id
1 'polypeptide(L)'
;MNVASNGAPYVVRDDGRIVLYVGDRDVDSPEWVQVNGSLGVEIVAKDIGLGGPSIWAVAEDGGIYRWGAEVNDWELTNGQGSWAIAVDQHGHAWVVEAGTGRLLRGVGQ
;
A
#
# COMPACT_ATOMS: atom_id res chain seq x y z
N MET A 1 -7.50 4.44 2.37
CA MET A 1 -6.63 5.55 2.81
C MET A 1 -5.95 5.13 4.10
N ASN A 2 -4.67 5.46 4.28
CA ASN A 2 -3.94 5.25 5.52
C ASN A 2 -2.84 6.33 5.67
N VAL A 3 -2.27 6.52 6.85
CA VAL A 3 -1.38 7.65 7.17
C VAL A 3 -0.01 7.13 7.61
N ALA A 4 1.04 7.65 6.98
CA ALA A 4 2.42 7.32 7.33
C ALA A 4 2.82 7.94 8.68
N SER A 5 3.91 7.47 9.27
CA SER A 5 4.43 7.96 10.55
C SER A 5 4.83 9.44 10.54
N ASN A 6 5.11 10.02 9.37
CA ASN A 6 5.35 11.45 9.17
C ASN A 6 4.05 12.28 9.03
N GLY A 7 2.88 11.65 9.16
CA GLY A 7 1.57 12.30 9.01
C GLY A 7 1.09 12.42 7.56
N ALA A 8 1.87 11.98 6.56
CA ALA A 8 1.49 12.07 5.17
C ALA A 8 0.46 10.98 4.81
N PRO A 9 -0.73 11.34 4.29
CA PRO A 9 -1.72 10.36 3.88
C PRO A 9 -1.40 9.74 2.52
N TYR A 10 -1.65 8.43 2.44
CA TYR A 10 -1.65 7.64 1.23
C TYR A 10 -3.07 7.17 0.90
N VAL A 11 -3.42 7.21 -0.38
CA VAL A 11 -4.77 6.88 -0.86
C VAL A 11 -4.66 5.96 -2.06
N VAL A 12 -5.50 4.92 -2.09
CA VAL A 12 -5.82 4.15 -3.29
C VAL A 12 -7.01 4.84 -3.93
N ARG A 13 -6.87 5.29 -5.18
CA ARG A 13 -7.95 5.89 -5.97
C ARG A 13 -8.83 4.82 -6.63
N ASP A 14 -9.97 5.24 -7.17
CA ASP A 14 -10.90 4.34 -7.86
C ASP A 14 -10.30 3.66 -9.10
N ASP A 15 -9.25 4.24 -9.69
CA ASP A 15 -8.48 3.64 -10.79
C ASP A 15 -7.34 2.72 -10.31
N GLY A 16 -7.26 2.46 -9.01
CA GLY A 16 -6.26 1.63 -8.35
C GLY A 16 -4.90 2.29 -8.17
N ARG A 17 -4.71 3.55 -8.58
CA ARG A 17 -3.44 4.25 -8.33
C ARG A 17 -3.27 4.56 -6.85
N ILE A 18 -2.07 4.28 -6.35
CA ILE A 18 -1.63 4.75 -5.04
C ILE A 18 -1.06 6.17 -5.19
N VAL A 19 -1.57 7.11 -4.39
CA VAL A 19 -1.09 8.48 -4.35
C VAL A 19 -0.70 8.91 -2.93
N LEU A 20 0.37 9.70 -2.85
CA LEU A 20 0.87 10.36 -1.64
C LEU A 20 0.49 11.83 -1.68
N TYR A 21 -0.09 12.33 -0.61
CA TYR A 21 -0.29 13.77 -0.41
C TYR A 21 1.04 14.45 -0.11
N VAL A 22 1.34 15.52 -0.84
CA VAL A 22 2.61 16.25 -0.72
C VAL A 22 2.43 17.69 -0.22
N GLY A 23 1.20 18.10 0.07
CA GLY A 23 0.86 19.43 0.53
C GLY A 23 -0.31 20.02 -0.24
N ASP A 24 -0.68 21.25 0.10
CA ASP A 24 -1.70 22.01 -0.60
C ASP A 24 -1.01 23.03 -1.51
N ARG A 25 -1.49 23.16 -2.74
CA ARG A 25 -1.12 24.29 -3.61
C ARG A 25 -1.72 25.59 -3.09
N ASP A 26 -2.97 25.50 -2.65
CA ASP A 26 -3.81 26.55 -2.07
C ASP A 26 -4.86 25.89 -1.15
N VAL A 27 -5.61 26.68 -0.36
CA VAL A 27 -6.55 26.23 0.70
C VAL A 27 -7.52 25.09 0.35
N ASP A 28 -7.86 24.89 -0.92
CA ASP A 28 -8.79 23.85 -1.39
C ASP A 28 -8.20 22.96 -2.50
N SER A 29 -6.87 22.92 -2.63
CA SER A 29 -6.19 22.25 -3.74
C SER A 29 -5.06 21.34 -3.25
N PRO A 30 -5.40 20.15 -2.74
CA PRO A 30 -4.40 19.18 -2.30
C PRO A 30 -3.61 18.66 -3.50
N GLU A 31 -2.29 18.64 -3.35
CA GLU A 31 -1.37 18.06 -4.31
C GLU A 31 -1.06 16.60 -3.96
N TRP A 32 -1.07 15.77 -5.01
CA TRP A 32 -0.91 14.34 -4.91
C TRP A 32 0.12 13.86 -5.93
N VAL A 33 1.04 13.02 -5.50
CA VAL A 33 2.03 12.36 -6.37
C VAL A 33 1.73 10.88 -6.41
N GLN A 34 1.72 10.30 -7.61
CA GLN A 34 1.56 8.85 -7.78
C GLN A 34 2.81 8.13 -7.25
N VAL A 35 2.59 7.08 -6.46
CA VAL A 35 3.66 6.27 -5.86
C VAL A 35 4.02 5.16 -6.84
N ASN A 36 4.85 5.53 -7.82
CA ASN A 36 5.36 4.62 -8.84
C ASN A 36 6.77 4.15 -8.51
N GLY A 37 7.03 2.90 -8.84
CA GLY A 37 8.34 2.30 -8.75
C GLY A 37 9.32 2.77 -9.82
N SER A 38 10.61 2.74 -9.50
CA SER A 38 11.69 3.16 -10.40
C SER A 38 11.96 2.18 -11.54
N LEU A 39 11.61 0.90 -11.35
CA LEU A 39 11.70 -0.17 -12.35
C LEU A 39 10.36 -0.36 -13.10
N GLY A 40 9.36 0.45 -12.78
CA GLY A 40 8.08 0.48 -13.49
C GLY A 40 7.11 -0.64 -13.13
N VAL A 41 7.25 -1.27 -11.95
CA VAL A 41 6.20 -2.16 -11.44
C VAL A 41 4.99 -1.31 -11.07
N GLU A 42 4.01 -1.30 -11.96
CA GLU A 42 2.71 -0.70 -11.71
C GLU A 42 1.80 -1.74 -11.05
N ILE A 43 1.20 -1.36 -9.92
CA ILE A 43 0.14 -2.15 -9.28
C ILE A 43 -1.17 -1.42 -9.41
N VAL A 44 -2.23 -2.15 -9.74
CA VAL A 44 -3.61 -1.67 -9.59
C VAL A 44 -4.03 -2.06 -8.19
N ALA A 45 -3.84 -1.15 -7.24
CA ALA A 45 -4.09 -1.41 -5.83
C ALA A 45 -5.59 -1.36 -5.52
N LYS A 46 -6.01 -2.17 -4.57
CA LYS A 46 -7.34 -2.11 -3.97
C LYS A 46 -7.30 -1.59 -2.54
N ASP A 47 -6.26 -1.93 -1.80
CA ASP A 47 -6.09 -1.51 -0.41
C ASP A 47 -4.63 -1.23 -0.08
N ILE A 48 -4.40 -0.38 0.92
CA ILE A 48 -3.07 0.05 1.35
C ILE A 48 -2.97 0.11 2.88
N GLY A 49 -1.89 -0.47 3.40
CA GLY A 49 -1.55 -0.49 4.81
C GLY A 49 -0.22 0.19 5.08
N LEU A 50 -0.18 1.03 6.11
CA LEU A 50 1.05 1.70 6.57
C LEU A 50 1.24 1.44 8.06
N GLY A 51 2.50 1.21 8.45
CA GLY A 51 2.88 1.02 9.85
C GLY A 51 4.39 0.90 10.02
N GLY A 52 4.92 1.50 11.08
CA GLY A 52 6.38 1.67 11.22
C GLY A 52 6.98 2.38 9.99
N PRO A 53 8.06 1.85 9.40
CA PRO A 53 8.63 2.35 8.15
C PRO A 53 8.05 1.67 6.89
N SER A 54 7.09 0.75 7.03
CA SER A 54 6.65 -0.11 5.94
C SER A 54 5.36 0.37 5.29
N ILE A 55 5.31 0.26 3.97
CA ILE A 55 4.13 0.47 3.14
C ILE A 55 3.83 -0.84 2.43
N TRP A 56 2.59 -1.29 2.53
CA TRP A 56 2.11 -2.51 1.92
C TRP A 56 0.84 -2.24 1.14
N ALA A 57 0.63 -2.97 0.06
CA ALA A 57 -0.57 -2.87 -0.76
C ALA A 57 -1.09 -4.26 -1.15
N VAL A 58 -2.41 -4.35 -1.32
CA VAL A 58 -3.06 -5.48 -1.97
C VAL A 58 -3.54 -5.00 -3.33
N ALA A 59 -3.15 -5.70 -4.39
CA ALA A 59 -3.58 -5.42 -5.76
C ALA A 59 -4.96 -6.05 -6.05
N GLU A 60 -5.62 -5.59 -7.11
CA GLU A 60 -6.90 -6.11 -7.59
C GLU A 60 -6.85 -7.60 -7.97
N ASP A 61 -5.68 -8.08 -8.40
CA ASP A 61 -5.43 -9.51 -8.65
C ASP A 61 -5.25 -10.34 -7.36
N GLY A 62 -5.27 -9.68 -6.19
CA GLY A 62 -5.07 -10.28 -4.88
C GLY A 62 -3.60 -10.46 -4.48
N GLY A 63 -2.65 -9.98 -5.30
CA GLY A 63 -1.23 -9.98 -4.97
C GLY A 63 -0.92 -9.02 -3.82
N ILE A 64 0.05 -9.39 -2.98
CA ILE A 64 0.52 -8.57 -1.87
C ILE A 64 1.88 -7.99 -2.20
N TYR A 65 1.97 -6.67 -2.17
CA TYR A 65 3.18 -5.92 -2.50
C TYR A 65 3.69 -5.16 -1.28
N ARG A 66 5.01 -5.07 -1.17
CA ARG A 66 5.70 -4.21 -0.20
C ARG A 66 6.49 -3.15 -0.95
N TRP A 67 6.47 -1.91 -0.47
CA TRP A 67 7.37 -0.88 -0.99
C TRP A 67 8.80 -1.16 -0.53
N GLY A 68 9.68 -1.46 -1.48
CA GLY A 68 11.12 -1.61 -1.28
C GLY A 68 11.82 -0.27 -1.36
N ALA A 69 12.08 0.38 -0.22
CA ALA A 69 12.72 1.70 -0.18
C ALA A 69 14.13 1.72 -0.82
N GLU A 70 14.84 0.59 -0.77
CA GLU A 70 16.19 0.46 -1.35
C GLU A 70 16.18 0.51 -2.88
N VAL A 71 15.13 -0.04 -3.49
CA VAL A 71 14.95 -0.08 -4.96
C VAL A 71 13.94 0.95 -5.46
N ASN A 72 13.31 1.69 -4.55
CA ASN A 72 12.19 2.59 -4.81
C ASN A 72 11.14 1.93 -5.71
N ASP A 73 10.68 0.73 -5.34
CA ASP A 73 9.72 -0.02 -6.15
C ASP A 73 8.79 -0.92 -5.32
N TRP A 74 7.69 -1.35 -5.93
CA TRP A 74 6.78 -2.36 -5.41
C TRP A 74 7.36 -3.76 -5.64
N GLU A 75 7.59 -4.47 -4.55
CA GLU A 75 8.10 -5.84 -4.56
C GLU A 75 6.95 -6.81 -4.27
N LEU A 76 6.70 -7.73 -5.21
CA LEU A 76 5.71 -8.78 -5.02
C LEU A 76 6.19 -9.75 -3.93
N THR A 77 5.30 -10.08 -3.01
CA THR A 77 5.56 -11.07 -1.96
C THR A 77 4.84 -12.39 -2.25
N ASN A 78 5.19 -13.46 -1.52
CA ASN A 78 4.71 -14.82 -1.76
C ASN A 78 3.21 -15.05 -1.40
N GLY A 79 2.47 -14.01 -1.01
CA GLY A 79 1.04 -14.13 -0.72
C GLY A 79 0.16 -13.70 -1.90
N GLN A 80 -0.93 -14.43 -2.09
CA GLN A 80 -1.91 -14.23 -3.16
C GLN A 80 -3.33 -14.36 -2.60
N GLY A 81 -4.32 -13.89 -3.35
CA GLY A 81 -5.72 -14.01 -2.99
C GLY A 81 -6.10 -13.23 -1.74
N SER A 82 -5.52 -12.05 -1.52
CA SER A 82 -5.92 -11.16 -0.42
C SER A 82 -6.89 -10.09 -0.89
N TRP A 83 -7.75 -9.58 -0.02
CA TRP A 83 -8.72 -8.53 -0.36
C TRP A 83 -8.58 -7.25 0.47
N ALA A 84 -7.93 -7.30 1.63
CA ALA A 84 -7.70 -6.16 2.50
C ALA A 84 -6.40 -6.34 3.30
N ILE A 85 -5.84 -5.24 3.77
CA ILE A 85 -4.60 -5.22 4.53
C ILE A 85 -4.62 -4.18 5.65
N ALA A 86 -4.03 -4.55 6.78
CA ALA A 86 -3.66 -3.65 7.86
C ALA A 86 -2.20 -3.89 8.22
N VAL A 87 -1.51 -2.86 8.72
CA VAL A 87 -0.10 -2.96 9.09
C VAL A 87 0.05 -2.46 10.52
N ASP A 88 0.74 -3.24 11.35
CA ASP A 88 0.97 -2.87 12.74
C ASP A 88 2.09 -1.81 12.88
N GLN A 89 2.26 -1.27 14.09
CA GLN A 89 3.29 -0.25 14.38
C GLN A 89 4.73 -0.72 14.12
N HIS A 90 4.96 -2.03 13.99
CA HIS A 90 6.27 -2.62 13.70
C HIS A 90 6.48 -2.87 12.20
N GLY A 91 5.47 -2.59 11.37
CA GLY A 91 5.53 -2.76 9.92
C GLY A 91 5.12 -4.16 9.43
N HIS A 92 4.54 -5.00 10.28
CA HIS A 92 4.05 -6.31 9.86
C HIS A 92 2.68 -6.20 9.22
N ALA A 93 2.54 -6.82 8.04
CA ALA A 93 1.27 -6.93 7.34
C ALA A 93 0.37 -8.03 7.93
N TRP A 94 -0.92 -7.68 8.03
CA TRP A 94 -2.03 -8.54 8.36
C TRP A 94 -3.02 -8.44 7.20
N VAL A 95 -3.28 -9.56 6.54
CA VAL A 95 -4.13 -9.58 5.34
C VAL A 95 -5.34 -10.48 5.54
N VAL A 96 -6.41 -10.16 4.83
CA VAL A 96 -7.60 -11.00 4.79
C VAL A 96 -7.68 -11.70 3.45
N GLU A 97 -7.76 -13.02 3.48
CA GLU A 97 -7.91 -13.86 2.30
C GLU A 97 -9.29 -13.65 1.64
N ALA A 98 -9.28 -13.44 0.33
CA ALA A 98 -10.46 -13.29 -0.51
C ALA A 98 -11.28 -14.58 -0.51
N GLY A 99 -12.61 -14.45 -0.45
CA GLY A 99 -13.55 -15.57 -0.51
C GLY A 99 -13.69 -16.36 0.81
N THR A 100 -12.65 -16.48 1.63
CA THR A 100 -12.72 -17.21 2.91
C THR A 100 -12.84 -16.29 4.13
N GLY A 101 -12.36 -15.04 4.02
CA GLY A 101 -12.29 -14.11 5.14
C GLY A 101 -11.25 -14.47 6.21
N ARG A 102 -10.36 -15.44 5.94
CA ARG A 102 -9.33 -15.85 6.90
C ARG A 102 -8.30 -14.75 7.09
N LEU A 103 -7.91 -14.52 8.33
CA LEU A 103 -6.81 -13.61 8.68
C LEU A 103 -5.47 -14.34 8.54
N LEU A 104 -4.55 -13.76 7.78
CA LEU A 104 -3.18 -14.23 7.64
C LEU A 104 -2.22 -13.20 8.23
N ARG A 105 -1.28 -13.66 9.07
CA ARG A 105 -0.27 -12.82 9.74
C ARG A 105 1.10 -13.03 9.10
N GLY A 106 1.88 -11.94 8.99
CA GLY A 106 3.32 -12.04 8.73
C GLY A 106 3.64 -12.48 7.30
N VAL A 107 2.76 -12.15 6.36
CA VAL A 107 2.97 -12.46 4.96
C VAL A 107 4.14 -11.64 4.43
N GLY A 108 5.08 -12.30 3.75
CA GLY A 108 6.26 -11.64 3.16
C GLY A 108 7.37 -11.23 4.15
N GLN A 109 7.43 -11.84 5.33
CA GLN A 109 8.59 -11.77 6.25
C GLN A 109 9.77 -12.63 5.79
#